data_AF-A0A6J4WVJ4-F1
#
_entry.id   AF-A0A6J4WVJ4-F1
#
_cell.length_a   1.000
_cell.length_b   1.000
_cell.length_c   1.000
_cell.angle_alpha   90.00
_cell.angle_beta   90.00
_cell.angle_gamma   90.00
#
_symmetry.space_group_name_H-M   'P 1'
#
loop_
_entity.id
_entity.type
_entity.pdbx_description
1 polymer ?
#
loop_
_entity_poly.entity_id
_entity_poly.type
_entity_poly.pdbx_seq_one_letter_code
_entity_poly.pdbx_strand_id
1 'polypeptide(L)'
;MKTESGKDKMFTLVGKGVSPGLAKGKAFVYIDVLQRDSELYVIDRAQIGEEKARIEKAIGDVRQNLTIDAKQIEVKLGKHSADIFLAQEAILLDSFVAEEMKRILEAELINAEQVVRTVFRLLARRFRDMNNEVLRDRGDDIDDLSRRLLLSNPAVRCKVRRN
;
A
#
# COMPACT_ATOMS: atom_id res chain seq x y z
N MET A 1 47.86 8.35 16.91
CA MET A 1 47.69 9.75 16.46
C MET A 1 46.74 9.72 15.27
N LYS A 2 45.62 10.45 15.39
CA LYS A 2 44.64 10.83 14.35
C LYS A 2 43.82 9.71 13.68
N THR A 3 42.66 9.45 14.30
CA THR A 3 41.42 9.05 13.64
C THR A 3 41.07 10.07 12.55
N GLU A 4 41.03 9.65 11.29
CA GLU A 4 40.51 10.47 10.21
C GLU A 4 38.99 10.56 10.34
N SER A 5 38.54 11.73 10.78
CA SER A 5 37.14 12.14 10.80
C SER A 5 36.64 12.22 9.36
N GLY A 6 35.68 11.35 9.00
CA GLY A 6 35.02 11.38 7.70
C GLY A 6 34.39 12.75 7.46
N LYS A 7 34.75 13.38 6.34
CA LYS A 7 34.19 14.68 5.92
C LYS A 7 32.67 14.58 5.76
N ASP A 8 31.94 15.38 6.53
CA ASP A 8 30.53 15.67 6.27
C ASP A 8 30.40 16.32 4.88
N LYS A 9 29.85 15.58 3.92
CA LYS A 9 29.49 16.12 2.61
C LYS A 9 28.17 16.87 2.72
N MET A 10 28.21 18.18 2.48
CA MET A 10 27.02 19.02 2.36
C MET A 10 26.42 18.86 0.95
N PHE A 11 25.11 18.60 0.88
CA PHE A 11 24.37 18.50 -0.37
C PHE A 11 23.30 19.60 -0.45
N THR A 12 23.11 20.18 -1.63
CA THR A 12 22.03 21.13 -1.92
C THR A 12 21.14 20.53 -3.00
N LEU A 13 19.84 20.42 -2.72
CA LEU A 13 18.83 19.93 -3.65
C LEU A 13 17.90 21.08 -4.03
N VAL A 14 17.51 21.14 -5.30
CA VAL A 14 16.59 22.17 -5.84
C VAL A 14 15.31 21.48 -6.32
N GLY A 15 14.16 22.08 -6.04
CA GLY A 15 12.84 21.53 -6.40
C GLY A 15 11.77 22.60 -6.54
N LYS A 16 10.53 22.18 -6.82
CA LYS A 16 9.36 23.06 -6.91
C LYS A 16 8.77 23.30 -5.52
N GLY A 17 8.71 24.56 -5.10
CA GLY A 17 8.06 24.93 -3.84
C GLY A 17 6.54 24.73 -3.91
N VAL A 18 5.98 23.98 -2.97
CA VAL A 18 4.53 23.71 -2.85
C VAL A 18 3.89 24.40 -1.64
N SER A 19 4.70 24.83 -0.67
CA SER A 19 4.28 25.55 0.54
C SER A 19 5.40 26.48 1.02
N PRO A 20 5.09 27.71 1.49
CA PRO A 20 6.11 28.64 1.99
C PRO A 20 6.65 28.23 3.36
N GLY A 21 7.92 28.59 3.65
CA GLY A 21 8.51 28.46 4.99
C GLY A 21 9.96 27.94 4.99
N LEU A 22 10.57 27.90 6.19
CA LEU A 22 11.86 27.25 6.45
C LEU A 22 11.66 26.13 7.49
N ALA A 23 12.26 24.97 7.24
CA ALA A 23 12.22 23.83 8.17
C ALA A 23 13.64 23.34 8.49
N LYS A 24 13.89 22.97 9.76
CA LYS A 24 15.13 22.35 10.22
C LYS A 24 14.79 21.19 11.15
N GLY A 25 15.29 19.99 10.85
CA GLY A 25 15.01 18.80 11.63
C GLY A 25 15.76 17.58 11.10
N LYS A 26 15.57 16.42 11.76
CA LYS A 26 16.07 15.15 11.24
C LYS A 26 15.24 14.73 10.03
N ALA A 27 15.91 14.28 8.98
CA ALA A 27 15.23 13.73 7.80
C ALA A 27 14.63 12.36 8.15
N PHE A 28 13.37 12.15 7.78
CA PHE A 28 12.75 10.83 7.76
C PHE A 28 12.66 10.36 6.30
N VAL A 29 13.36 9.27 5.99
CA VAL A 29 13.36 8.70 4.63
C VAL A 29 12.25 7.65 4.55
N TYR A 30 11.16 8.01 3.86
CA TYR A 30 10.08 7.08 3.59
C TYR A 30 10.42 6.19 2.40
N ILE A 31 10.55 4.89 2.63
CA ILE A 31 10.64 3.89 1.56
C ILE A 31 9.28 3.27 1.37
N ASP A 32 8.76 3.32 0.16
CA ASP A 32 7.45 2.81 -0.16
C ASP A 32 7.33 1.29 0.03
N VAL A 33 6.23 0.80 0.61
CA VAL A 33 6.04 -0.64 0.84
C VAL A 33 5.93 -1.44 -0.47
N LEU A 34 5.44 -0.86 -1.56
CA LEU A 34 5.40 -1.54 -2.86
C LEU A 34 6.82 -1.72 -3.44
N GLN A 35 7.74 -0.80 -3.11
CA GLN A 35 9.15 -0.87 -3.51
C GLN A 35 10.02 -1.75 -2.61
N ARG A 36 9.53 -2.13 -1.43
CA ARG A 36 10.24 -3.04 -0.53
C ARG A 36 10.17 -4.47 -1.05
N ASP A 37 11.29 -5.19 -0.93
CA ASP A 37 11.33 -6.63 -1.14
C ASP A 37 10.41 -7.31 -0.13
N SER A 38 9.32 -7.87 -0.65
CA SER A 38 8.52 -8.85 0.07
C SER A 38 9.10 -10.21 -0.25
N GLU A 39 9.39 -10.99 0.79
CA GLU A 39 9.86 -12.36 0.60
C GLU A 39 8.73 -13.15 -0.07
N LEU A 40 9.07 -13.81 -1.17
CA LEU A 40 8.19 -14.76 -1.82
C LEU A 40 8.57 -16.12 -1.28
N TYR A 41 7.59 -16.83 -0.72
CA TYR A 41 7.75 -18.23 -0.37
C TYR A 41 6.55 -19.03 -0.89
N VAL A 42 6.86 -20.26 -1.32
CA VAL A 42 5.86 -21.23 -1.75
C VAL A 42 5.22 -21.83 -0.50
N ILE A 43 3.91 -22.07 -0.56
CA ILE A 43 3.13 -22.69 0.50
C ILE A 43 2.65 -24.07 0.07
N ASP A 44 2.38 -24.93 1.04
CA ASP A 44 1.70 -26.19 0.79
C ASP A 44 0.18 -25.99 0.66
N ARG A 45 -0.51 -26.92 -0.01
CA ARG A 45 -1.98 -26.89 -0.12
C ARG A 45 -2.68 -26.85 1.24
N ALA A 46 -2.08 -27.43 2.27
CA ALA A 46 -2.61 -27.39 3.64
C ALA A 46 -2.60 -25.98 4.25
N GLN A 47 -1.72 -25.09 3.76
CA GLN A 47 -1.56 -23.72 4.26
C GLN A 47 -2.48 -22.72 3.55
N ILE A 48 -3.19 -23.10 2.48
CA ILE A 48 -4.11 -22.22 1.74
C ILE A 48 -5.13 -21.59 2.69
N GLY A 49 -5.69 -22.37 3.62
CA GLY A 49 -6.67 -21.87 4.58
C GLY A 49 -6.11 -20.77 5.50
N GLU A 50 -4.87 -20.93 5.96
CA GLU A 50 -4.18 -19.95 6.79
C GLU A 50 -3.89 -18.65 6.00
N GLU A 51 -3.33 -18.77 4.81
CA GLU A 51 -3.01 -17.61 3.96
C GLU A 51 -4.27 -16.86 3.50
N LYS A 52 -5.36 -17.59 3.21
CA LYS A 52 -6.67 -17.00 2.93
C LYS A 52 -7.18 -16.20 4.13
N ALA A 53 -7.11 -16.76 5.34
CA ALA A 53 -7.53 -16.07 6.56
C ALA A 53 -6.70 -14.80 6.83
N ARG A 54 -5.40 -14.81 6.49
CA ARG A 54 -4.53 -13.62 6.57
C ARG A 54 -4.98 -12.52 5.60
N ILE A 55 -5.32 -12.88 4.35
CA ILE A 55 -5.85 -11.94 3.35
C ILE A 55 -7.19 -11.35 3.84
N GLU A 56 -8.12 -12.20 4.28
CA GLU A 56 -9.44 -11.77 4.77
C GLU A 56 -9.32 -10.84 5.99
N LYS A 57 -8.41 -11.16 6.92
CA LYS A 57 -8.11 -10.30 8.05
C LYS A 57 -7.59 -8.93 7.58
N ALA A 58 -6.65 -8.91 6.64
CA ALA A 58 -6.11 -7.66 6.13
C ALA A 58 -7.18 -6.80 5.45
N ILE A 59 -8.07 -7.42 4.67
CA ILE A 59 -9.23 -6.74 4.06
C ILE A 59 -10.13 -6.14 5.14
N GLY A 60 -10.44 -6.92 6.20
CA GLY A 60 -11.26 -6.45 7.32
C GLY A 60 -10.66 -5.25 8.05
N ASP A 61 -9.35 -5.30 8.35
CA ASP A 61 -8.62 -4.21 9.00
C ASP A 61 -8.58 -2.96 8.11
N VAL A 62 -8.30 -3.11 6.81
CA VAL A 62 -8.27 -1.99 5.86
C VAL A 62 -9.64 -1.36 5.70
N ARG A 63 -10.70 -2.17 5.61
CA ARG A 63 -12.08 -1.66 5.54
C ARG A 63 -12.41 -0.78 6.74
N GLN A 64 -12.10 -1.24 7.96
CA GLN A 64 -12.33 -0.43 9.17
C GLN A 64 -11.56 0.89 9.12
N ASN A 65 -10.30 0.87 8.66
CA ASN A 65 -9.51 2.09 8.52
C ASN A 65 -10.11 3.05 7.48
N LEU A 66 -10.56 2.56 6.33
CA LEU A 66 -11.22 3.39 5.31
C LEU A 66 -12.50 4.05 5.85
N THR A 67 -13.32 3.31 6.62
CA THR A 67 -14.50 3.89 7.26
C THR A 67 -14.14 4.99 8.28
N ILE A 68 -13.07 4.80 9.05
CA ILE A 68 -12.58 5.80 10.01
C ILE A 68 -12.06 7.04 9.28
N ASP A 69 -11.24 6.86 8.25
CA ASP A 69 -10.68 7.94 7.44
C ASP A 69 -11.80 8.74 6.76
N ALA A 70 -12.78 8.08 6.16
CA ALA A 70 -13.94 8.72 5.53
C ALA A 70 -14.67 9.65 6.51
N LYS A 71 -14.97 9.17 7.73
CA LYS A 71 -15.63 9.97 8.77
C LYS A 71 -14.79 11.17 9.21
N GLN A 72 -13.48 10.98 9.39
CA GLN A 72 -12.60 12.06 9.81
C GLN A 72 -12.47 13.14 8.73
N ILE A 73 -12.39 12.72 7.47
CA ILE A 73 -12.25 13.62 6.33
C ILE A 73 -13.57 14.35 6.05
N GLU A 74 -14.72 13.70 6.21
CA GLU A 74 -16.02 14.36 6.09
C GLU A 74 -16.14 15.53 7.07
N VAL A 75 -15.71 15.33 8.34
CA VAL A 75 -15.73 16.38 9.37
C VAL A 75 -14.77 17.53 9.05
N LYS A 76 -13.59 17.23 8.48
CA LYS A 76 -12.53 18.24 8.26
C LYS A 76 -12.63 18.97 6.93
N LEU A 77 -13.04 18.27 5.87
CA LEU A 77 -12.93 18.69 4.46
C LEU A 77 -14.22 18.47 3.67
N GLY A 78 -15.29 17.98 4.32
CA GLY A 78 -16.61 17.77 3.70
C GLY A 78 -16.77 16.44 2.98
N LYS A 79 -18.02 16.14 2.63
CA LYS A 79 -18.44 14.84 2.08
C LYS A 79 -17.74 14.46 0.77
N HIS A 80 -17.55 15.41 -0.14
CA HIS A 80 -16.91 15.13 -1.43
C HIS A 80 -15.50 14.56 -1.29
N SER A 81 -14.73 15.06 -0.31
CA SER A 81 -13.39 14.53 0.00
C SER A 81 -13.45 13.13 0.64
N ALA A 82 -14.52 12.84 1.38
CA ALA A 82 -14.74 11.54 2.02
C ALA A 82 -15.15 10.45 1.01
N ASP A 83 -15.83 10.83 -0.08
CA ASP A 83 -16.28 9.90 -1.14
C ASP A 83 -15.12 9.12 -1.79
N ILE A 84 -13.89 9.67 -1.74
CA ILE A 84 -12.66 8.98 -2.19
C ILE A 84 -12.49 7.65 -1.43
N PHE A 85 -12.64 7.66 -0.10
CA PHE A 85 -12.48 6.47 0.74
C PHE A 85 -13.62 5.47 0.55
N LEU A 86 -14.83 5.95 0.27
CA LEU A 86 -15.97 5.08 -0.05
C LEU A 86 -15.76 4.37 -1.39
N ALA A 87 -15.19 5.05 -2.38
CA ALA A 87 -14.83 4.44 -3.65
C ALA A 87 -13.73 3.38 -3.48
N GLN A 88 -12.71 3.66 -2.67
CA GLN A 88 -11.66 2.69 -2.33
C GLN A 88 -12.24 1.47 -1.59
N GLU A 89 -13.17 1.66 -0.66
CA GLU A 89 -13.87 0.56 0.02
C GLU A 89 -14.68 -0.29 -0.97
N ALA A 90 -15.40 0.34 -1.90
CA ALA A 90 -16.17 -0.38 -2.91
C ALA A 90 -15.29 -1.26 -3.81
N ILE A 91 -14.12 -0.76 -4.21
CA ILE A 91 -13.13 -1.55 -4.97
C ILE A 91 -12.63 -2.74 -4.15
N LEU A 92 -12.32 -2.51 -2.87
CA LEU A 92 -11.80 -3.54 -1.98
C LEU A 92 -12.80 -4.68 -1.76
N LEU A 93 -14.10 -4.36 -1.73
CA LEU A 93 -15.19 -5.31 -1.49
C LEU A 93 -15.76 -5.93 -2.78
N ASP A 94 -15.22 -5.58 -3.94
CA ASP A 94 -15.62 -6.15 -5.20
C ASP A 94 -15.32 -7.67 -5.22
N SER A 95 -16.32 -8.48 -5.57
CA SER A 95 -16.19 -9.94 -5.59
C SER A 95 -15.16 -10.40 -6.62
N PHE A 96 -14.94 -9.66 -7.70
CA PHE A 96 -13.88 -9.93 -8.67
C PHE A 96 -12.50 -9.90 -8.02
N VAL A 97 -12.24 -8.94 -7.13
CA VAL A 97 -10.96 -8.81 -6.45
C VAL A 97 -10.74 -9.98 -5.49
N ALA A 98 -11.77 -10.35 -4.73
CA ALA A 98 -11.73 -11.50 -3.82
C ALA A 98 -11.50 -12.83 -4.56
N GLU A 99 -12.24 -13.07 -5.64
CA GLU A 99 -12.10 -14.29 -6.45
C GLU A 99 -10.74 -14.35 -7.16
N GLU A 100 -10.21 -13.22 -7.64
CA GLU A 100 -8.90 -13.20 -8.28
C GLU A 100 -7.77 -13.49 -7.28
N MET A 101 -7.85 -12.97 -6.04
CA MET A 101 -6.90 -13.32 -4.97
C MET A 101 -6.97 -14.80 -4.63
N LYS A 102 -8.18 -15.35 -4.50
CA LYS A 102 -8.38 -16.78 -4.26
C LYS A 102 -7.78 -17.62 -5.38
N ARG A 103 -8.06 -17.26 -6.64
CA ARG A 103 -7.56 -17.94 -7.84
C ARG A 103 -6.03 -17.98 -7.86
N ILE A 104 -5.37 -16.84 -7.62
CA ILE A 104 -3.91 -16.77 -7.59
C ILE A 104 -3.33 -17.59 -6.42
N LEU A 105 -3.94 -17.50 -5.23
CA LEU A 105 -3.49 -18.28 -4.07
C LEU A 105 -3.54 -19.79 -4.34
N GLU A 106 -4.64 -20.28 -4.91
CA GLU A 106 -4.86 -21.72 -5.17
C GLU A 106 -4.05 -22.24 -6.37
N ALA A 107 -3.73 -21.38 -7.34
CA ALA A 107 -2.97 -21.75 -8.54
C ALA A 107 -1.45 -21.69 -8.32
N GLU A 108 -0.96 -20.59 -7.73
CA GLU A 108 0.48 -20.33 -7.62
C GLU A 108 1.07 -20.85 -6.31
N LEU A 109 0.24 -21.13 -5.30
CA LEU A 109 0.67 -21.61 -3.99
C LEU A 109 1.76 -20.71 -3.39
N ILE A 110 1.47 -19.41 -3.28
CA ILE A 110 2.37 -18.40 -2.71
C ILE A 110 1.72 -17.70 -1.51
N ASN A 111 2.55 -17.04 -0.70
CA ASN A 111 2.11 -16.33 0.49
C ASN A 111 1.18 -15.12 0.21
N ALA A 112 0.36 -14.77 1.19
CA ALA A 112 -0.68 -13.73 1.13
C ALA A 112 -0.17 -12.38 0.59
N GLU A 113 1.00 -11.92 1.01
CA GLU A 113 1.56 -10.66 0.54
C GLU A 113 1.81 -10.65 -0.97
N GLN A 114 2.27 -11.78 -1.53
CA GLN A 114 2.54 -11.88 -2.96
C GLN A 114 1.25 -12.00 -3.77
N VAL A 115 0.23 -12.67 -3.22
CA VAL A 115 -1.11 -12.68 -3.81
C VAL A 115 -1.64 -11.25 -3.93
N VAL A 116 -1.66 -10.49 -2.82
CA VAL A 116 -2.11 -9.08 -2.79
C VAL A 116 -1.30 -8.23 -3.78
N ARG A 117 0.04 -8.34 -3.76
CA ARG A 117 0.91 -7.60 -4.70
C ARG A 117 0.64 -7.95 -6.15
N THR A 118 0.29 -9.19 -6.45
CA THR A 118 0.07 -9.63 -7.83
C THR A 118 -1.26 -9.10 -8.33
N VAL A 119 -2.34 -9.31 -7.58
CA VAL A 119 -3.69 -8.85 -7.96
C VAL A 119 -3.74 -7.34 -8.09
N PHE A 120 -3.29 -6.60 -7.09
CA PHE A 120 -3.41 -5.14 -7.10
C PHE A 120 -2.49 -4.48 -8.15
N ARG A 121 -1.31 -5.06 -8.43
CA ARG A 121 -0.45 -4.58 -9.52
C ARG A 121 -1.09 -4.77 -10.90
N LEU A 122 -1.75 -5.92 -11.11
CA LEU A 122 -2.49 -6.17 -12.35
C LEU A 122 -3.67 -5.21 -12.48
N LEU A 123 -4.42 -5.00 -11.40
CA LEU A 123 -5.56 -4.09 -11.37
C LEU A 123 -5.13 -2.64 -11.64
N ALA A 124 -4.07 -2.16 -10.97
CA ALA A 124 -3.56 -0.81 -11.16
C ALA A 124 -3.04 -0.57 -12.58
N ARG A 125 -2.40 -1.57 -13.20
CA ARG A 125 -2.01 -1.52 -14.61
C ARG A 125 -3.22 -1.39 -15.53
N ARG A 126 -4.25 -2.22 -15.33
CA ARG A 126 -5.49 -2.16 -16.12
C ARG A 126 -6.15 -0.78 -16.08
N PHE A 127 -6.20 -0.12 -14.92
CA PHE A 127 -6.72 1.24 -14.82
C PHE A 127 -5.83 2.27 -15.51
N ARG A 128 -4.51 2.18 -15.35
CA ARG A 128 -3.55 3.07 -16.03
C ARG A 128 -3.57 2.97 -17.55
N ASP A 129 -3.89 1.79 -18.07
CA ASP A 129 -3.96 1.53 -19.52
C ASP A 129 -5.28 2.02 -20.16
N MET A 130 -6.23 2.55 -19.36
CA MET A 130 -7.49 3.11 -19.88
C MET A 130 -7.30 4.51 -20.47
N ASN A 131 -8.05 4.81 -21.53
CA ASN A 131 -7.98 6.10 -22.25
C ASN A 131 -8.66 7.28 -21.54
N ASN A 132 -9.27 7.07 -20.37
CA ASN A 132 -9.96 8.11 -19.61
C ASN A 132 -9.07 8.55 -18.44
N GLU A 133 -8.75 9.84 -18.38
CA GLU A 133 -7.89 10.44 -17.36
C GLU A 133 -8.35 10.14 -15.92
N VAL A 134 -9.65 10.27 -15.64
CA VAL A 134 -10.24 9.96 -14.33
C VAL A 134 -10.09 8.47 -13.98
N LEU A 135 -10.14 7.58 -14.97
CA LEU A 135 -9.93 6.15 -14.74
C LEU A 135 -8.45 5.79 -14.59
N ARG A 136 -7.54 6.53 -15.21
CA ARG A 136 -6.10 6.33 -14.99
C ARG A 136 -5.68 6.71 -13.58
N ASP A 137 -6.24 7.79 -13.05
CA ASP A 137 -5.97 8.26 -11.69
C ASP A 137 -6.38 7.20 -10.64
N ARG A 138 -7.39 6.37 -10.96
CA ARG A 138 -7.73 5.20 -10.12
C ARG A 138 -6.59 4.20 -9.98
N GLY A 139 -5.64 4.16 -10.90
CA GLY A 139 -4.44 3.32 -10.77
C GLY A 139 -3.67 3.63 -9.49
N ASP A 140 -3.61 4.90 -9.09
CA ASP A 140 -2.96 5.32 -7.85
C ASP A 140 -3.80 4.97 -6.62
N ASP A 141 -5.13 5.02 -6.72
CA ASP A 141 -6.04 4.52 -5.67
C ASP A 141 -5.86 3.01 -5.43
N ILE A 142 -5.66 2.22 -6.50
CA ILE A 142 -5.38 0.79 -6.38
C ILE A 142 -4.02 0.57 -5.69
N ASP A 143 -3.01 1.35 -6.03
CA ASP A 143 -1.70 1.28 -5.38
C ASP A 143 -1.80 1.67 -3.89
N ASP A 144 -2.64 2.64 -3.52
CA ASP A 144 -2.92 2.99 -2.10
C ASP A 144 -3.57 1.82 -1.35
N LEU A 145 -4.61 1.20 -1.92
CA LEU A 145 -5.24 0.01 -1.34
C LEU A 145 -4.23 -1.14 -1.14
N SER A 146 -3.35 -1.36 -2.12
CA SER A 146 -2.29 -2.36 -2.02
C SER A 146 -1.36 -2.08 -0.83
N ARG A 147 -0.95 -0.81 -0.64
CA ARG A 147 -0.11 -0.40 0.50
C ARG A 147 -0.81 -0.66 1.83
N ARG A 148 -2.09 -0.28 1.95
CA ARG A 148 -2.89 -0.48 3.15
C ARG A 148 -3.00 -1.96 3.51
N LEU A 149 -3.28 -2.82 2.52
CA LEU A 149 -3.38 -4.27 2.72
C LEU A 149 -2.05 -4.89 3.15
N LEU A 150 -0.95 -4.48 2.52
CA LEU A 150 0.37 -4.98 2.86
C LEU A 150 0.79 -4.53 4.27
N LEU A 151 0.51 -3.28 4.66
CA LEU A 151 0.86 -2.77 5.98
C LEU A 151 -0.04 -3.32 7.11
N SER A 152 -1.26 -3.75 6.79
CA SER A 152 -2.14 -4.44 7.73
C SER A 152 -1.64 -5.85 8.05
N ASN A 153 -0.95 -6.51 7.12
CA ASN A 153 -0.37 -7.83 7.35
C ASN A 153 0.77 -7.79 8.41
N PRO A 154 0.70 -8.61 9.49
CA PRO A 154 1.69 -8.59 10.57
C PRO A 154 3.13 -8.87 10.12
N ALA A 155 3.31 -9.75 9.14
CA ALA A 155 4.62 -10.13 8.61
C ALA A 155 5.36 -8.94 7.97
N VAL A 156 4.64 -8.05 7.29
CA VAL A 156 5.19 -6.82 6.68
C VAL A 156 5.49 -5.77 7.74
N ARG A 157 4.65 -5.69 8.77
CA ARG A 157 4.77 -4.72 9.88
C ARG A 157 6.07 -4.90 10.68
N CYS A 158 6.55 -6.13 10.83
CA CYS A 158 7.78 -6.44 11.58
C CYS A 158 9.05 -5.87 10.89
N LYS A 159 9.08 -5.80 9.56
CA LYS A 159 10.18 -5.17 8.80
C LYS A 159 10.12 -3.64 8.84
N VAL A 160 8.96 -3.02 9.11
CA VAL A 160 8.78 -1.56 9.14
C VAL A 160 9.40 -0.90 10.37
N ARG A 161 9.51 -1.62 11.51
CA ARG A 161 10.05 -1.08 12.76
C ARG A 161 11.57 -1.24 12.95
N ARG A 162 12.28 -1.82 11.98
CA ARG A 162 13.72 -2.11 12.08
C ARG A 162 14.64 -1.10 11.38
N ASN A 163 14.11 0.00 10.84
CA ASN A 163 14.90 1.12 10.31
C ASN A 163 14.68 2.39 11.14
#